data_AF-A0A0Q9JXQ0-F1
#
_entry.id   AF-A0A0Q9JXQ0-F1
#
_cell.length_a   1.000
_cell.length_b   1.000
_cell.length_c   1.000
_cell.angle_alpha   90.00
_cell.angle_beta   90.00
_cell.angle_gamma   90.00
#
_symmetry.space_group_name_H-M   'P 1'
#
loop_
_entity.id
_entity.type
_entity.pdbx_description
1 polymer ?
#
loop_
_entity_poly.entity_id
_entity_poly.type
_entity_poly.pdbx_seq_one_letter_code
_entity_poly.pdbx_strand_id
1 'polypeptide(L)'
;MQWWNDLIAWLSSSAARPTVFAGVVLFVAVLAAGLLAAWIASAAVRRVVAQRDREAKAAAVAALIDAATEASVWNSLTPQEQVLADRTVGQADILVRLLPIRGSDVTANWAAHQLHELKRASATFGYQLDPAVVEFRDRLLEWQRHPARTRKQFQDDLVRWRTQRQEPEQVAVEAQDAWVAEQHHAHYQSATSPDETPRPGDTAPTQALDDARA
;
A
#
# COMPACT_ATOMS: atom_id res chain seq x y z
N MET A 1 -57.18 26.47 25.57
CA MET A 1 -56.79 27.80 26.10
C MET A 1 -56.70 27.81 27.62
N GLN A 2 -57.74 27.40 28.37
CA GLN A 2 -57.67 27.32 29.84
C GLN A 2 -56.55 26.43 30.38
N TRP A 3 -56.40 25.20 29.87
CA TRP A 3 -55.34 24.27 30.32
C TRP A 3 -53.91 24.85 30.20
N TRP A 4 -53.68 25.69 29.20
CA TRP A 4 -52.40 26.35 28.97
C TRP A 4 -52.17 27.47 30.00
N ASN A 5 -53.19 28.25 30.29
CA ASN A 5 -53.13 29.28 31.33
C ASN A 5 -52.99 28.68 32.73
N ASP A 6 -53.68 27.58 33.01
CA ASP A 6 -53.60 26.87 34.30
C ASP A 6 -52.21 26.27 34.53
N LEU A 7 -51.58 25.74 33.46
CA LEU A 7 -50.20 25.27 33.48
C LEU A 7 -49.22 26.40 33.79
N ILE A 8 -49.34 27.55 33.11
CA ILE A 8 -48.47 28.71 33.32
C ILE A 8 -48.66 29.28 34.73
N ALA A 9 -49.91 29.38 35.19
CA ALA A 9 -50.24 29.85 36.53
C ALA A 9 -49.62 28.94 37.60
N TRP A 10 -49.75 27.62 37.45
CA TRP A 10 -49.11 26.66 38.35
C TRP A 10 -47.58 26.75 38.30
N LEU A 11 -46.97 26.81 37.11
CA LEU A 11 -45.51 26.88 36.94
C LEU A 11 -44.91 28.14 37.61
N SER A 12 -45.66 29.24 37.59
CA SER A 12 -45.29 30.50 38.25
C SER A 12 -45.56 30.53 39.76
N SER A 13 -46.29 29.53 40.29
CA SER A 13 -46.63 29.46 41.72
C SER A 13 -45.43 29.06 42.59
N SER A 14 -45.43 29.49 43.85
CA SER A 14 -44.39 29.12 44.83
C SER A 14 -44.35 27.62 45.13
N ALA A 15 -45.48 26.91 45.01
CA ALA A 15 -45.59 25.47 45.28
C ALA A 15 -44.91 24.60 44.20
N ALA A 16 -44.82 25.08 42.96
CA ALA A 16 -44.20 24.34 41.85
C ALA A 16 -42.66 24.43 41.85
N ARG A 17 -42.07 25.41 42.56
CA ARG A 17 -40.62 25.69 42.55
C ARG A 17 -39.74 24.46 42.83
N PRO A 18 -40.00 23.62 43.87
CA PRO A 18 -39.16 22.45 44.14
C PRO A 18 -39.21 21.42 43.01
N THR A 19 -40.40 21.18 42.46
CA THR A 19 -40.60 20.22 41.35
C THR A 19 -39.97 20.70 40.07
N VAL A 20 -40.12 21.98 39.72
CA VAL A 20 -39.49 22.59 38.54
C VAL A 20 -37.97 22.55 38.68
N PHE A 21 -37.44 22.91 39.85
CA PHE A 21 -35.99 22.84 40.11
C PHE A 21 -35.46 21.41 39.95
N ALA A 22 -36.12 20.42 40.56
CA ALA A 22 -35.72 19.02 40.42
C ALA A 22 -35.77 18.55 38.96
N GLY A 23 -36.80 18.93 38.21
CA GLY A 23 -36.92 18.63 36.78
C GLY A 23 -35.81 19.27 35.94
N VAL A 24 -35.47 20.53 36.20
CA VAL A 24 -34.37 21.23 35.52
C VAL A 24 -33.02 20.58 35.87
N VAL A 25 -32.78 20.27 37.14
CA VAL A 25 -31.55 19.59 37.56
C VAL A 25 -31.42 18.23 36.90
N LEU A 26 -32.49 17.44 36.85
CA LEU A 26 -32.48 16.13 36.18
C LEU A 26 -32.22 16.29 34.67
N PHE A 27 -32.87 17.26 34.03
CA PHE A 27 -32.65 17.54 32.61
C PHE A 27 -31.19 17.93 32.32
N VAL A 28 -30.62 18.83 33.11
CA VAL A 28 -29.21 19.24 32.98
C VAL A 28 -28.27 18.07 33.28
N ALA A 29 -28.57 17.25 34.28
CA ALA A 29 -27.77 16.06 34.61
C ALA A 29 -27.76 15.05 33.46
N VAL A 30 -28.90 14.80 32.83
CA VAL A 30 -29.01 13.92 31.67
C VAL A 30 -28.24 14.50 30.47
N LEU A 31 -28.35 15.81 30.21
CA LEU A 31 -27.59 16.47 29.15
C LEU A 31 -26.08 16.40 29.40
N ALA A 32 -25.64 16.69 30.62
CA ALA A 32 -24.23 16.63 31.00
C ALA A 32 -23.68 15.20 30.88
N ALA A 33 -24.44 14.19 31.35
CA ALA A 33 -24.07 12.79 31.22
C ALA A 33 -23.96 12.37 29.74
N GLY A 34 -24.93 12.76 28.90
CA GLY A 34 -24.91 12.48 27.47
C GLY A 34 -23.72 13.13 26.75
N LEU A 35 -23.41 14.39 27.04
CA LEU A 35 -22.27 15.10 26.47
C LEU A 35 -20.94 14.49 26.90
N LEU A 36 -20.79 14.14 28.18
CA LEU A 36 -19.59 13.47 28.68
C LEU A 36 -19.40 12.09 28.03
N ALA A 37 -20.47 11.30 27.94
CA ALA A 37 -20.43 10.00 27.28
C ALA A 37 -20.03 10.12 25.80
N ALA A 38 -20.63 11.06 25.06
CA ALA A 38 -20.30 11.32 23.66
C ALA A 38 -18.84 11.76 23.48
N TRP A 39 -18.33 12.58 24.41
CA TRP A 39 -16.95 13.05 24.37
C TRP A 39 -15.95 11.93 24.61
N ILE A 40 -16.18 11.08 25.62
CA ILE A 40 -15.35 9.90 25.90
C ILE A 40 -15.37 8.92 24.72
N ALA A 41 -16.55 8.61 24.19
CA ALA A 41 -16.69 7.72 23.03
C ALA A 41 -15.93 8.26 21.81
N SER A 42 -16.09 9.55 21.51
CA SER A 42 -15.38 10.20 20.41
C SER A 42 -13.86 10.17 20.60
N ALA A 43 -13.37 10.41 21.83
CA ALA A 43 -11.95 10.35 22.13
C ALA A 43 -11.38 8.92 21.99
N ALA A 44 -12.13 7.91 22.46
CA ALA A 44 -11.76 6.52 22.33
C ALA A 44 -11.66 6.08 20.85
N VAL A 45 -12.66 6.43 20.04
CA VAL A 45 -12.65 6.13 18.59
C VAL A 45 -11.46 6.80 17.90
N ARG A 46 -11.23 8.09 18.16
CA ARG A 46 -10.07 8.80 17.59
C ARG A 46 -8.74 8.16 17.98
N ARG A 47 -8.62 7.71 19.23
CA ARG A 47 -7.42 7.00 19.72
C ARG A 47 -7.21 5.66 19.00
N VAL A 48 -8.28 4.87 18.82
CA VAL A 48 -8.22 3.59 18.12
C VAL A 48 -7.83 3.78 16.65
N VAL A 49 -8.43 4.75 15.97
CA VAL A 49 -8.08 5.07 14.57
C VAL A 49 -6.61 5.50 14.48
N ALA A 50 -6.17 6.42 15.34
CA ALA A 50 -4.78 6.87 15.36
C ALA A 50 -3.77 5.74 15.67
N GLN A 51 -4.16 4.78 16.51
CA GLN A 51 -3.36 3.59 16.78
C GLN A 51 -3.27 2.70 15.53
N ARG A 52 -4.39 2.43 14.86
CA ARG A 52 -4.42 1.62 13.63
C ARG A 52 -3.63 2.25 12.50
N ASP A 53 -3.69 3.57 12.35
CA ASP A 53 -2.88 4.29 11.35
C ASP A 53 -1.38 4.16 11.63
N ARG A 54 -0.97 4.15 12.91
CA ARG A 54 0.44 3.94 13.30
C ARG A 54 0.88 2.49 13.07
N GLU A 55 0.03 1.53 13.41
CA GLU A 55 0.25 0.10 13.18
C GLU A 55 0.39 -0.21 11.68
N ALA A 56 -0.52 0.30 10.83
CA ALA A 56 -0.46 0.11 9.38
C ALA A 56 0.83 0.71 8.77
N LYS A 57 1.24 1.90 9.22
CA LYS A 57 2.51 2.51 8.81
C LYS A 57 3.71 1.67 9.20
N ALA A 58 3.74 1.21 10.46
CA ALA A 58 4.84 0.38 10.95
C ALA A 58 4.92 -0.95 10.19
N ALA A 59 3.77 -1.58 9.89
CA ALA A 59 3.70 -2.80 9.10
C ALA A 59 4.21 -2.59 7.66
N ALA A 60 3.82 -1.50 7.00
CA ALA A 60 4.30 -1.18 5.66
C ALA A 60 5.82 -0.92 5.62
N VAL A 61 6.35 -0.19 6.60
CA VAL A 61 7.79 0.05 6.72
C VAL A 61 8.55 -1.25 6.99
N ALA A 62 8.04 -2.09 7.90
CA ALA A 62 8.64 -3.40 8.19
C ALA A 62 8.66 -4.29 6.93
N ALA A 63 7.55 -4.37 6.19
CA ALA A 63 7.47 -5.14 4.95
C ALA A 63 8.46 -4.65 3.88
N LEU A 64 8.66 -3.33 3.75
CA LEU A 64 9.66 -2.79 2.82
C LEU A 64 11.09 -3.12 3.25
N ILE A 65 11.40 -3.05 4.55
CA ILE A 65 12.74 -3.37 5.07
C ILE A 65 13.05 -4.86 4.89
N ASP A 66 12.07 -5.72 5.12
CA ASP A 66 12.17 -7.16 4.88
C ASP A 66 12.44 -7.44 3.40
N ALA A 67 11.63 -6.85 2.51
CA ALA A 67 11.83 -6.92 1.07
C ALA A 67 13.21 -6.39 0.61
N ALA A 68 13.75 -5.34 1.26
CA ALA A 68 15.09 -4.83 0.96
C ALA A 68 16.19 -5.80 1.36
N THR A 69 15.98 -6.55 2.44
CA THR A 69 16.92 -7.59 2.90
C THR A 69 16.93 -8.78 1.95
N GLU A 70 15.78 -9.18 1.42
CA GLU A 70 15.71 -10.22 0.37
C GLU A 70 16.30 -9.71 -0.96
N ALA A 71 16.04 -8.45 -1.32
CA ALA A 71 16.56 -7.84 -2.54
C ALA A 71 18.10 -7.71 -2.54
N SER A 72 18.72 -7.44 -1.39
CA SER A 72 20.18 -7.31 -1.29
C SER A 72 20.92 -8.62 -1.52
N VAL A 73 20.27 -9.77 -1.27
CA VAL A 73 20.84 -11.12 -1.47
C VAL A 73 20.22 -11.86 -2.66
N TRP A 74 19.44 -11.18 -3.50
CA TRP A 74 18.60 -11.80 -4.54
C TRP A 74 19.36 -12.78 -5.47
N ASN A 75 20.58 -12.44 -5.88
CA ASN A 75 21.38 -13.30 -6.76
C ASN A 75 21.90 -14.59 -6.08
N SER A 76 21.88 -14.65 -4.75
CA SER A 76 22.23 -15.86 -4.00
C SER A 76 21.05 -16.78 -3.71
N LEU A 77 19.82 -16.30 -3.94
CA LEU A 77 18.58 -17.06 -3.76
C LEU A 77 18.37 -18.06 -4.89
N THR A 78 17.72 -19.18 -4.58
CA THR A 78 17.25 -20.13 -5.58
C THR A 78 16.13 -19.52 -6.45
N PRO A 79 15.86 -20.04 -7.66
CA PRO A 79 14.80 -19.49 -8.52
C PRO A 79 13.42 -19.46 -7.86
N GLN A 80 13.11 -20.43 -7.00
CA GLN A 80 11.84 -20.45 -6.27
C GLN A 80 11.77 -19.36 -5.20
N GLU A 81 12.86 -19.13 -4.47
CA GLU A 81 12.96 -18.05 -3.48
C GLU A 81 12.92 -16.66 -4.14
N GLN A 82 13.50 -16.51 -5.33
CA GLN A 82 13.43 -15.27 -6.10
C GLN A 82 11.98 -14.87 -6.45
N VAL A 83 11.14 -15.84 -6.83
CA VAL A 83 9.71 -15.58 -7.11
C VAL A 83 8.98 -15.16 -5.84
N LEU A 84 9.30 -15.76 -4.69
CA LEU A 84 8.73 -15.36 -3.40
C LEU A 84 9.17 -13.95 -3.03
N ALA A 85 10.45 -13.63 -3.18
CA ALA A 85 11.01 -12.30 -2.91
C ALA A 85 10.41 -11.21 -3.83
N ASP A 86 10.16 -11.51 -5.11
CA ASP A 86 9.48 -10.56 -5.98
C ASP A 86 8.02 -10.34 -5.54
N ARG A 87 7.39 -11.36 -4.94
CA ARG A 87 6.03 -11.26 -4.39
C ARG A 87 6.00 -10.46 -3.08
N THR A 88 6.99 -10.60 -2.19
CA THR A 88 7.10 -9.81 -0.95
C THR A 88 7.32 -8.33 -1.27
N VAL A 89 8.16 -8.02 -2.27
CA VAL A 89 8.34 -6.66 -2.81
C VAL A 89 7.01 -6.09 -3.31
N GLY A 90 6.27 -6.85 -4.13
CA GLY A 90 4.96 -6.42 -4.63
C GLY A 90 3.92 -6.19 -3.53
N GLN A 91 3.89 -7.06 -2.51
CA GLN A 91 3.01 -6.90 -1.34
C GLN A 91 3.38 -5.66 -0.53
N ALA A 92 4.67 -5.42 -0.30
CA ALA A 92 5.14 -4.24 0.42
C ALA A 92 4.79 -2.93 -0.30
N ASP A 93 4.93 -2.87 -1.64
CA ASP A 93 4.51 -1.71 -2.44
C ASP A 93 3.00 -1.44 -2.31
N ILE A 94 2.17 -2.49 -2.40
CA ILE A 94 0.71 -2.37 -2.21
C ILE A 94 0.38 -1.82 -0.82
N LEU A 95 1.00 -2.35 0.24
CA LEU A 95 0.78 -1.88 1.61
C LEU A 95 1.07 -0.39 1.74
N VAL A 96 2.15 0.10 1.14
CA VAL A 96 2.54 1.51 1.19
C VAL A 96 1.53 2.38 0.45
N ARG A 97 1.10 1.99 -0.75
CA ARG A 97 0.12 2.74 -1.55
C ARG A 97 -1.25 2.83 -0.90
N LEU A 98 -1.66 1.78 -0.18
CA LEU A 98 -2.93 1.76 0.55
C LEU A 98 -2.94 2.60 1.83
N LEU A 99 -1.79 3.16 2.25
CA LEU A 99 -1.76 3.99 3.45
C LEU A 99 -2.54 5.30 3.26
N PRO A 100 -3.35 5.71 4.25
CA PRO A 100 -4.10 6.97 4.21
C PRO A 100 -3.20 8.18 4.55
N ILE A 101 -2.09 8.35 3.82
CA ILE A 101 -1.11 9.41 4.04
C ILE A 101 -0.83 10.11 2.73
N ARG A 102 -0.87 11.44 2.76
CA ARG A 102 -0.57 12.25 1.56
C ARG A 102 0.88 12.02 1.11
N GLY A 103 1.05 11.46 -0.08
CA GLY A 103 2.37 11.21 -0.67
C GLY A 103 2.93 9.82 -0.41
N SER A 104 2.11 8.87 0.06
CA SER A 104 2.43 7.43 0.05
C SER A 104 2.94 6.97 -1.31
N ASP A 105 2.31 7.40 -2.40
CA ASP A 105 2.71 7.05 -3.77
C ASP A 105 4.14 7.47 -4.12
N VAL A 106 4.59 8.63 -3.62
CA VAL A 106 5.95 9.12 -3.85
C VAL A 106 6.94 8.21 -3.14
N THR A 107 6.64 7.83 -1.90
CA THR A 107 7.45 6.87 -1.14
C THR A 107 7.46 5.49 -1.79
N ALA A 108 6.31 5.01 -2.28
CA ALA A 108 6.21 3.74 -2.99
C ALA A 108 7.09 3.72 -4.24
N ASN A 109 7.02 4.76 -5.07
CA ASN A 109 7.87 4.88 -6.26
C ASN A 109 9.37 4.99 -5.91
N TRP A 110 9.71 5.75 -4.86
CA TRP A 110 11.08 5.87 -4.37
C TRP A 110 11.61 4.53 -3.85
N ALA A 111 10.80 3.80 -3.08
CA ALA A 111 11.16 2.51 -2.53
C ALA A 111 11.30 1.45 -3.61
N ALA A 112 10.39 1.41 -4.59
CA ALA A 112 10.47 0.52 -5.74
C ALA A 112 11.78 0.72 -6.53
N HIS A 113 12.20 1.99 -6.73
CA HIS A 113 13.48 2.28 -7.36
C HIS A 113 14.66 1.77 -6.53
N GLN A 114 14.69 2.06 -5.22
CA GLN A 114 15.77 1.61 -4.33
C GLN A 114 15.87 0.08 -4.25
N LEU A 115 14.73 -0.62 -4.15
CA LEU A 115 14.69 -2.07 -4.16
C LEU A 115 15.21 -2.64 -5.48
N HIS A 116 14.90 -2.01 -6.61
CA HIS A 116 15.44 -2.39 -7.90
C HIS A 116 16.96 -2.19 -7.98
N GLU A 117 17.47 -1.07 -7.48
CA GLU A 117 18.91 -0.81 -7.44
C GLU A 117 19.65 -1.77 -6.47
N LEU A 118 19.06 -2.10 -5.31
CA LEU A 118 19.60 -3.14 -4.42
C LEU A 118 19.65 -4.51 -5.11
N LYS A 119 18.56 -4.89 -5.80
CA LYS A 119 18.49 -6.13 -6.59
C LYS A 119 19.57 -6.16 -7.68
N ARG A 120 19.75 -5.07 -8.44
CA ARG A 120 20.81 -4.93 -9.45
C ARG A 120 22.20 -5.04 -8.83
N ALA A 121 22.42 -4.36 -7.70
CA ALA A 121 23.71 -4.34 -7.01
C ALA A 121 24.05 -5.70 -6.35
N SER A 122 23.05 -6.52 -6.00
CA SER A 122 23.25 -7.85 -5.41
C SER A 122 24.09 -8.78 -6.30
N ALA A 123 23.95 -8.63 -7.62
CA ALA A 123 24.73 -9.38 -8.59
C ALA A 123 26.22 -9.00 -8.62
N THR A 124 26.56 -7.76 -8.24
CA THR A 124 27.94 -7.23 -8.31
C THR A 124 28.64 -7.26 -6.96
N PHE A 125 27.94 -6.95 -5.87
CA PHE A 125 28.54 -6.69 -4.55
C PHE A 125 28.27 -7.76 -3.50
N GLY A 126 27.45 -8.78 -3.83
CA GLY A 126 27.11 -9.86 -2.90
C GLY A 126 26.65 -9.33 -1.54
N TYR A 127 27.34 -9.73 -0.46
CA TYR A 127 27.02 -9.37 0.93
C TYR A 127 27.44 -7.95 1.36
N GLN A 128 28.09 -7.14 0.52
CA GLN A 128 28.54 -5.79 0.92
C GLN A 128 27.43 -4.72 0.88
N LEU A 129 26.16 -5.13 0.77
CA LEU A 129 25.01 -4.23 0.64
C LEU A 129 24.39 -3.83 1.99
N ASP A 130 24.89 -4.36 3.11
CA ASP A 130 24.40 -4.01 4.45
C ASP A 130 24.31 -2.49 4.69
N PRO A 131 25.30 -1.66 4.30
CA PRO A 131 25.21 -0.21 4.49
C PRO A 131 24.06 0.42 3.69
N ALA A 132 23.80 -0.07 2.47
CA ALA A 132 22.72 0.43 1.62
C ALA A 132 21.34 0.04 2.16
N VAL A 133 21.20 -1.18 2.70
CA VAL A 133 19.97 -1.62 3.38
C VAL A 133 19.72 -0.81 4.66
N VAL A 134 20.78 -0.50 5.42
CA VAL A 134 20.71 0.36 6.60
C VAL A 134 20.27 1.78 6.24
N GLU A 135 20.86 2.39 5.20
CA GLU A 135 20.42 3.71 4.75
C GLU A 135 18.96 3.70 4.31
N PHE A 136 18.55 2.70 3.51
CA PHE A 136 17.17 2.53 3.07
C PHE A 136 16.20 2.47 4.26
N ARG A 137 16.51 1.62 5.25
CA ARG A 137 15.75 1.51 6.49
C ARG A 137 15.66 2.86 7.22
N ASP A 138 16.77 3.53 7.40
CA ASP A 138 16.82 4.76 8.20
C ASP A 138 16.02 5.88 7.53
N ARG A 139 16.02 5.95 6.19
CA ARG A 139 15.19 6.89 5.42
C ARG A 139 13.69 6.54 5.50
N LEU A 140 13.34 5.26 5.53
CA LEU A 140 11.95 4.83 5.78
C LEU A 140 11.49 5.12 7.21
N LEU A 141 12.35 4.93 8.21
CA LEU A 141 12.07 5.30 9.60
C LEU A 141 11.89 6.81 9.75
N GLU A 142 12.69 7.60 9.02
CA GLU A 142 12.51 9.06 9.00
C GLU A 142 11.20 9.46 8.31
N TRP A 143 10.84 8.82 7.20
CA TRP A 143 9.53 9.00 6.58
C TRP A 143 8.37 8.59 7.50
N GLN A 144 8.52 7.51 8.27
CA GLN A 144 7.51 7.09 9.24
C GLN A 144 7.23 8.17 10.30
N ARG A 145 8.29 8.85 10.77
CA ARG A 145 8.20 9.94 11.76
C ARG A 145 7.69 11.24 11.12
N HIS A 146 8.20 11.60 9.94
CA HIS A 146 7.97 12.90 9.29
C HIS A 146 7.60 12.78 7.80
N PRO A 147 6.46 12.15 7.46
CA PRO A 147 6.15 11.78 6.08
C PRO A 147 6.02 12.99 5.15
N ALA A 148 5.51 14.12 5.66
CA ALA A 148 5.37 15.36 4.89
C ALA A 148 6.73 15.97 4.51
N ARG A 149 7.73 15.89 5.40
CA ARG A 149 9.07 16.42 5.18
C ARG A 149 9.85 15.53 4.22
N THR A 150 9.82 14.22 4.45
CA THR A 150 10.60 13.25 3.67
C THR A 150 10.05 13.09 2.25
N ARG A 151 8.75 13.34 2.04
CA ARG A 151 8.14 13.38 0.69
C ARG A 151 8.94 14.23 -0.29
N LYS A 152 9.39 15.43 0.12
CA LYS A 152 10.15 16.32 -0.77
C LYS A 152 11.51 15.69 -1.12
N GLN A 153 12.20 15.13 -0.13
CA GLN A 153 13.49 14.47 -0.35
C GLN A 153 13.38 13.29 -1.32
N PHE A 154 12.35 12.45 -1.15
CA PHE A 154 12.08 11.34 -2.07
C PHE A 154 11.71 11.81 -3.47
N GLN A 155 10.94 12.89 -3.58
CA GLN A 155 10.62 13.49 -4.86
C GLN A 155 11.88 14.02 -5.56
N ASP A 156 12.75 14.71 -4.82
CA ASP A 156 14.01 15.27 -5.35
C ASP A 156 14.95 14.15 -5.81
N ASP A 157 15.04 13.04 -5.05
CA ASP A 157 15.78 11.84 -5.47
C ASP A 157 15.23 11.23 -6.75
N LEU A 158 13.91 11.05 -6.85
CA LEU A 158 13.26 10.51 -8.04
C LEU A 158 13.53 11.38 -9.28
N VAL A 159 13.51 12.70 -9.12
CA VAL A 159 13.85 13.64 -10.19
C VAL A 159 15.33 13.49 -10.57
N ARG A 160 16.23 13.46 -9.58
CA ARG A 160 17.67 13.27 -9.80
C ARG A 160 17.96 11.98 -10.58
N TRP A 161 17.36 10.86 -10.19
CA TRP A 161 17.56 9.57 -10.87
C TRP A 161 17.02 9.60 -12.30
N ARG A 162 15.87 10.25 -12.53
CA ARG A 162 15.33 10.42 -13.89
C ARG A 162 16.29 11.20 -14.78
N THR A 163 16.91 12.27 -14.26
CA THR A 163 17.88 13.06 -15.01
C THR A 163 19.20 12.31 -15.26
N GLN A 164 19.65 11.48 -14.30
CA GLN A 164 20.87 10.68 -14.46
C GLN A 164 20.72 9.55 -15.48
N ARG A 165 19.51 9.00 -15.64
CA ARG A 165 19.23 7.91 -16.59
C ARG A 165 19.10 8.37 -18.05
N GLN A 166 18.96 9.68 -18.28
CA GLN A 166 18.56 10.25 -19.58
C GLN A 166 19.69 10.40 -20.61
N GLU A 167 20.97 10.14 -20.31
CA GLU A 167 22.04 10.46 -21.26
C GLU A 167 22.49 9.33 -22.22
N PRO A 168 22.43 8.02 -21.89
CA PRO A 168 22.56 6.98 -22.95
C PRO A 168 21.68 5.71 -22.83
N GLU A 169 21.19 5.35 -21.64
CA GLU A 169 20.52 4.04 -21.39
C GLU A 169 19.07 4.01 -21.92
N GLN A 170 18.34 5.13 -21.86
CA GLN A 170 16.94 5.21 -22.36
C GLN A 170 16.85 5.00 -23.87
N VAL A 171 17.78 5.57 -24.65
CA VAL A 171 17.82 5.38 -26.10
C VAL A 171 18.08 3.91 -26.46
N ALA A 172 18.93 3.23 -25.68
CA ALA A 172 19.23 1.81 -25.89
C ALA A 172 18.05 0.90 -25.52
N VAL A 173 17.33 1.20 -24.44
CA VAL A 173 16.13 0.44 -24.03
C VAL A 173 14.97 0.67 -25.00
N GLU A 174 14.73 1.91 -25.44
CA GLU A 174 13.71 2.19 -26.47
C GLU A 174 14.04 1.52 -27.81
N ALA A 175 15.33 1.45 -28.18
CA ALA A 175 15.77 0.71 -29.36
C ALA A 175 15.61 -0.81 -29.19
N GLN A 176 15.86 -1.35 -27.99
CA GLN A 176 15.65 -2.76 -27.67
C GLN A 176 14.15 -3.12 -27.72
N ASP A 177 13.28 -2.29 -27.13
CA ASP A 177 11.83 -2.50 -27.11
C ASP A 177 11.23 -2.38 -28.52
N ALA A 178 11.70 -1.42 -29.32
CA ALA A 178 11.33 -1.33 -30.73
C ALA A 178 11.75 -2.59 -31.52
N TRP A 179 12.97 -3.08 -31.29
CA TRP A 179 13.47 -4.30 -31.92
C TRP A 179 12.68 -5.55 -31.49
N VAL A 180 12.33 -5.67 -30.21
CA VAL A 180 11.48 -6.77 -29.71
C VAL A 180 10.07 -6.68 -30.28
N ALA A 181 9.51 -5.47 -30.40
CA ALA A 181 8.20 -5.25 -31.02
C ALA A 181 8.21 -5.62 -32.52
N GLU A 182 9.28 -5.28 -33.26
CA GLU A 182 9.47 -5.67 -34.66
C GLU A 182 9.59 -7.19 -34.83
N GLN A 183 10.36 -7.85 -33.96
CA GLN A 183 10.49 -9.32 -33.94
C GLN A 183 9.14 -9.99 -33.65
N HIS A 184 8.42 -9.53 -32.63
CA HIS A 184 7.08 -10.03 -32.32
C HIS A 184 6.14 -9.83 -33.52
N HIS A 185 6.17 -8.66 -34.16
CA HIS A 185 5.36 -8.39 -35.34
C HIS A 185 5.71 -9.33 -36.51
N ALA A 186 7.00 -9.59 -36.77
CA ALA A 186 7.47 -10.51 -37.81
C ALA A 186 7.08 -11.97 -37.55
N HIS A 187 7.14 -12.43 -36.29
CA HIS A 187 6.73 -13.79 -35.92
C HIS A 187 5.22 -14.02 -36.10
N TYR A 188 4.39 -13.02 -35.78
CA TYR A 188 2.93 -13.13 -35.96
C TYR A 188 2.46 -12.88 -37.40
N GLN A 189 3.17 -12.08 -38.20
CA GLN A 189 2.89 -11.94 -39.63
C GLN A 189 3.23 -13.22 -40.41
N SER A 190 4.32 -13.90 -40.06
CA SER A 190 4.73 -15.18 -40.68
C SER A 190 3.75 -16.32 -40.39
N ALA A 191 3.09 -16.30 -39.23
CA ALA A 191 2.05 -17.24 -38.84
C ALA A 191 0.67 -16.97 -39.52
N THR A 192 0.53 -15.84 -40.24
CA THR A 192 -0.73 -15.43 -40.88
C THR A 192 -0.70 -15.57 -42.40
N SER A 193 0.33 -16.19 -43.00
CA SER A 193 0.24 -16.66 -44.39
C SER A 193 -0.75 -17.83 -44.44
N PRO A 194 -1.95 -17.67 -45.02
CA PRO A 194 -2.91 -18.75 -45.12
C PRO A 194 -2.56 -19.54 -46.38
N ASP A 195 -1.57 -20.41 -46.29
CA ASP A 195 -1.39 -21.49 -47.26
C ASP A 195 -1.33 -22.82 -46.51
N GLU A 196 -2.43 -23.17 -45.87
CA GLU A 196 -2.65 -24.55 -45.47
C GLU A 196 -4.12 -24.90 -45.71
N THR A 197 -4.34 -25.56 -46.85
CA THR A 197 -5.61 -26.22 -47.16
C THR A 197 -5.80 -27.32 -46.10
N PRO A 198 -6.87 -27.32 -45.30
CA PRO A 198 -6.99 -28.28 -44.20
C PRO A 198 -7.24 -29.68 -44.77
N ARG A 199 -6.26 -30.57 -44.61
CA ARG A 199 -6.43 -32.01 -44.84
C ARG A 199 -7.15 -32.60 -43.62
N PRO A 200 -8.30 -33.27 -43.78
CA PRO A 200 -9.01 -33.87 -42.65
C PRO A 200 -8.25 -35.13 -42.23
N GLY A 201 -7.59 -35.10 -41.07
CA GLY A 201 -6.83 -36.27 -40.61
C GLY A 201 -6.19 -36.23 -39.22
N ASP A 202 -5.79 -35.08 -38.68
CA ASP A 202 -5.01 -35.07 -37.44
C ASP A 202 -5.81 -34.64 -36.21
N THR A 203 -6.58 -35.59 -35.67
CA THR A 203 -6.90 -35.60 -34.24
C THR A 203 -5.68 -36.06 -33.46
N ALA A 204 -5.20 -35.20 -32.56
CA ALA A 204 -4.08 -35.49 -31.64
C ALA A 204 -4.31 -36.80 -30.85
N PRO A 205 -3.29 -37.64 -30.65
CA PRO A 205 -3.45 -38.87 -29.89
C PRO A 205 -3.52 -38.57 -28.39
N THR A 206 -4.66 -38.93 -27.78
CA THR A 206 -4.80 -39.11 -26.33
C THR A 206 -3.89 -40.25 -25.89
N GLN A 207 -2.90 -39.98 -25.04
CA GLN A 207 -2.13 -41.03 -24.37
C GLN A 207 -3.03 -41.76 -23.37
N ALA A 208 -3.55 -42.93 -23.77
CA ALA A 208 -4.13 -43.91 -22.87
C ALA A 208 -2.98 -44.69 -22.22
N LEU A 209 -2.87 -44.56 -20.90
CA LEU A 209 -1.94 -45.26 -20.04
C LEU A 209 -2.51 -46.67 -19.79
N ASP A 210 -2.00 -47.69 -20.49
CA ASP A 210 -2.36 -49.09 -20.25
C ASP A 210 -1.22 -49.88 -19.60
N ASP A 211 -1.64 -50.50 -18.50
CA ASP A 211 -1.29 -51.82 -17.99
C ASP A 211 -0.11 -52.09 -17.05
N ALA A 212 -0.52 -52.82 -16.02
CA ALA A 212 0.19 -53.30 -14.86
C ALA A 212 0.88 -54.65 -15.11
N ARG A 213 1.70 -55.00 -14.12
CA ARG A 213 2.17 -56.33 -13.69
C ARG A 213 3.50 -56.84 -14.26
N ALA A 214 4.48 -56.89 -13.36
CA ALA A 214 5.13 -58.14 -12.97
C ALA A 214 5.13 -58.23 -11.43
#